data_AF-A0A821GQB2-F1
#
_entry.id   AF-A0A821GQB2-F1
#
_cell.length_a   1.000
_cell.length_b   1.000
_cell.length_c   1.000
_cell.angle_alpha   90.00
_cell.angle_beta   90.00
_cell.angle_gamma   90.00
#
_symmetry.space_group_name_H-M   'P 1'
#
loop_
_entity.id
_entity.type
_entity.pdbx_description
1 polymer ?
#
loop_
_entity_poly.entity_id
_entity_poly.type
_entity_poly.pdbx_seq_one_letter_code
_entity_poly.pdbx_strand_id
1 'polypeptide(L)'
;MVSNTTVTSGTEVIKLLQEWSKRNIRQETLLCTMDVMDLYTMIPQTEGFLSIKKMLDYLNIKQIDGLKMETIMRLCRFVIQNNYFSYNGKYYHQVRGCAMGSPLTLTIANCYMFFFERDIVKQISNSNGFYIRYIDGIFITINWPTQHLSKQSIDGINSTLTLN
;
A
#
# COMPACT_ATOMS: atom_id res chain seq x y z
N MET A 1 7.79 17.43 -2.23
CA MET A 1 7.81 16.81 -0.89
C MET A 1 6.96 15.57 -0.99
N VAL A 2 7.50 14.39 -0.71
CA VAL A 2 6.68 13.18 -0.57
C VAL A 2 5.87 13.39 0.71
N SER A 3 4.57 13.62 0.59
CA SER A 3 3.68 13.59 1.74
C SER A 3 3.77 12.19 2.34
N ASN A 4 4.02 12.10 3.65
CA ASN A 4 4.11 10.82 4.34
C ASN A 4 2.69 10.25 4.44
N THR A 5 2.27 9.47 3.43
CA THR A 5 0.91 8.91 3.33
C THR A 5 0.73 7.61 4.09
N THR A 6 1.81 7.02 4.59
CA THR A 6 1.79 5.79 5.39
C THR A 6 2.01 6.14 6.86
N VAL A 7 1.17 5.61 7.74
CA VAL A 7 1.28 5.77 9.20
C VAL A 7 1.58 4.47 9.90
N THR A 8 1.99 4.58 11.16
CA THR A 8 2.34 3.44 12.02
C THR A 8 1.37 3.22 13.17
N SER A 9 0.41 4.12 13.38
CA SER A 9 -0.65 3.96 14.38
C SER A 9 -1.90 4.80 14.08
N GLY A 10 -3.04 4.40 14.66
CA GLY A 10 -4.26 5.21 14.59
C GLY A 10 -4.13 6.59 15.27
N THR A 11 -3.25 6.72 16.27
CA THR A 11 -3.01 8.03 16.91
C THR A 11 -2.35 9.04 15.95
N GLU A 12 -1.52 8.55 15.04
CA GLU A 12 -0.88 9.36 14.01
C GLU A 12 -1.91 9.84 12.98
N VAL A 13 -2.85 8.97 12.60
CA VAL A 13 -3.99 9.31 11.73
C VAL A 13 -4.81 10.47 12.31
N ILE A 14 -5.20 10.36 13.60
CA ILE A 14 -6.01 11.39 14.25
C ILE A 14 -5.27 12.74 14.28
N LYS A 15 -3.99 12.74 14.62
CA LYS A 15 -3.17 13.97 14.65
C LYS A 15 -3.09 14.63 13.27
N LEU A 16 -2.79 13.84 12.24
CA LEU A 16 -2.67 14.35 10.87
C LEU A 16 -4.03 14.85 10.33
N LEU A 17 -5.12 14.15 10.66
CA LEU A 17 -6.46 14.57 10.29
C LEU A 17 -6.86 15.88 11.00
N GLN A 18 -6.53 16.02 12.29
CA GLN A 18 -6.76 17.26 13.03
C GLN A 18 -6.03 18.43 12.39
N GLU A 19 -4.74 18.29 12.07
CA GLU A 19 -3.98 19.35 11.39
C GLU A 19 -4.53 19.68 10.00
N TRP A 20 -4.88 18.66 9.21
CA TRP A 20 -5.48 18.85 7.89
C TRP A 20 -6.82 19.58 8.00
N SER A 21 -7.66 19.22 8.98
CA SER A 21 -9.01 19.76 9.13
C SER A 21 -9.04 21.26 9.41
N LYS A 22 -8.03 21.81 10.11
CA LYS A 22 -7.95 23.24 10.46
C LYS A 22 -8.03 24.19 9.26
N ARG A 23 -7.66 23.73 8.06
CA ARG A 23 -7.58 24.57 6.86
C ARG A 23 -8.39 24.04 5.67
N ASN A 24 -8.81 22.78 5.70
CA ASN A 24 -9.32 22.11 4.51
C ASN A 24 -10.74 21.53 4.68
N ILE A 25 -11.24 21.38 5.92
CA ILE A 25 -12.59 20.81 6.13
C ILE A 25 -13.68 21.80 5.72
N ARG A 26 -14.76 21.27 5.14
CA ARG A 26 -15.94 22.00 4.65
C ARG A 26 -17.20 21.26 5.10
N GLN A 27 -18.35 21.92 4.97
CA GLN A 27 -19.64 21.33 5.32
C GLN A 27 -19.95 20.09 4.46
N GLU A 28 -19.46 20.07 3.22
CA GLU A 28 -19.63 19.01 2.24
C GLU A 28 -18.38 18.08 2.15
N THR A 29 -17.51 18.07 3.16
CA THR A 29 -16.42 17.10 3.22
C THR A 29 -16.97 15.71 3.48
N LEU A 30 -16.69 14.79 2.57
CA LEU A 30 -17.00 13.37 2.69
C LEU A 30 -15.80 12.63 3.30
N LEU A 31 -16.10 11.69 4.21
CA LEU A 31 -15.13 10.79 4.80
C LEU A 31 -15.35 9.40 4.21
N CYS A 32 -14.26 8.75 3.80
CA CYS A 32 -14.27 7.42 3.24
C CYS A 32 -13.21 6.56 3.92
N THR A 33 -13.59 5.36 4.32
CA THR A 33 -12.68 4.30 4.78
C THR A 33 -12.71 3.17 3.78
N MET A 34 -11.55 2.63 3.44
CA MET A 34 -11.40 1.51 2.53
C MET A 34 -10.46 0.48 3.15
N ASP A 35 -10.60 -0.77 2.76
CA ASP A 35 -9.74 -1.86 3.20
C ASP A 35 -9.30 -2.67 1.98
N VAL A 36 -8.00 -2.95 1.87
CA VAL A 36 -7.47 -3.77 0.78
C VAL A 36 -7.67 -5.23 1.10
N MET A 37 -8.63 -5.85 0.43
CA MET A 37 -8.95 -7.27 0.63
C MET A 37 -7.74 -8.16 0.35
N ASP A 38 -7.45 -9.04 1.32
CA ASP A 38 -6.46 -10.11 1.20
C ASP A 38 -5.08 -9.62 0.73
N LEU A 39 -4.66 -8.43 1.15
CA LEU A 39 -3.44 -7.76 0.66
C LEU A 39 -2.24 -8.71 0.56
N TYR A 40 -1.92 -9.43 1.63
CA TYR A 40 -0.76 -10.33 1.63
C TYR A 40 -0.92 -11.53 0.71
N THR A 41 -2.09 -12.16 0.67
CA THR A 41 -2.36 -13.37 -0.09
C THR A 41 -2.65 -13.10 -1.56
N MET A 42 -2.97 -11.86 -1.94
CA MET A 42 -3.33 -11.49 -3.30
C MET A 42 -2.23 -10.76 -4.08
N ILE A 43 -1.20 -10.21 -3.41
CA ILE A 43 -0.05 -9.60 -4.12
C ILE A 43 0.57 -10.61 -5.10
N PRO A 44 0.61 -10.30 -6.39
CA PRO A 44 1.32 -11.13 -7.35
C PRO A 44 2.81 -11.26 -6.99
N GLN A 45 3.33 -12.49 -6.92
CA GLN A 45 4.67 -12.75 -6.36
C GLN A 45 5.79 -12.02 -7.11
N THR A 46 5.67 -11.93 -8.44
CA THR A 46 6.65 -11.25 -9.30
C THR A 46 6.68 -9.76 -9.02
N GLU A 47 5.51 -9.14 -9.01
CA GLU A 47 5.29 -7.73 -8.73
C GLU A 47 5.68 -7.41 -7.29
N GLY A 48 5.46 -8.34 -6.37
CA GLY A 48 5.86 -8.29 -4.97
C GLY A 48 7.37 -8.03 -4.80
N PHE A 49 8.25 -8.92 -5.28
CA PHE A 49 9.68 -8.63 -5.15
C PHE A 49 10.15 -7.50 -6.08
N LEU A 50 9.56 -7.33 -7.27
CA LEU A 50 9.90 -6.19 -8.13
C LEU A 50 9.58 -4.84 -7.46
N SER A 51 8.56 -4.78 -6.61
CA SER A 51 8.26 -3.59 -5.81
C SER A 51 9.40 -3.22 -4.85
N ILE A 52 10.07 -4.22 -4.24
CA ILE A 52 11.26 -3.99 -3.42
C ILE A 52 12.37 -3.39 -4.29
N LYS A 53 12.64 -3.98 -5.46
CA LYS A 53 13.65 -3.44 -6.38
C LYS A 53 13.35 -1.98 -6.74
N LYS A 54 12.10 -1.69 -7.13
CA LYS A 54 11.66 -0.32 -7.44
C LYS A 54 11.82 0.62 -6.25
N MET A 55 11.53 0.16 -5.03
CA MET A 55 11.69 0.95 -3.82
C MET A 55 13.15 1.27 -3.53
N LEU A 56 14.04 0.28 -3.63
CA LEU A 56 15.48 0.48 -3.45
C LEU A 56 16.06 1.44 -4.50
N ASP A 57 15.64 1.28 -5.76
CA ASP A 57 15.99 2.20 -6.85
C ASP A 57 15.48 3.62 -6.55
N TYR A 58 14.22 3.76 -6.09
CA TYR A 58 13.61 5.04 -5.71
C TYR A 58 14.31 5.75 -4.55
N LEU A 59 14.80 4.99 -3.58
CA LEU A 59 15.57 5.50 -2.42
C LEU A 59 17.07 5.65 -2.72
N ASN A 60 17.51 5.32 -3.94
CA ASN A 60 18.93 5.30 -4.33
C ASN A 60 19.81 4.43 -3.41
N ILE A 61 19.26 3.30 -2.92
CA ILE A 61 19.95 2.33 -2.06
C ILE A 61 20.61 1.26 -2.93
N LYS A 62 21.94 1.20 -2.90
CA LYS A 62 22.72 0.25 -3.71
C LYS A 62 23.10 -1.04 -2.97
N GLN A 63 23.10 -0.99 -1.63
CA GLN A 63 23.44 -2.11 -0.76
C GLN A 63 22.72 -2.00 0.59
N ILE A 64 22.50 -3.13 1.23
CA ILE A 64 21.98 -3.22 2.61
C ILE A 64 22.92 -4.13 3.38
N ASP A 65 23.47 -3.65 4.50
CA ASP A 65 24.39 -4.41 5.35
C ASP A 65 25.56 -5.07 4.58
N GLY A 66 26.10 -4.35 3.59
CA GLY A 66 27.19 -4.83 2.72
C GLY A 66 26.76 -5.83 1.65
N LEU A 67 25.49 -6.27 1.63
CA LEU A 67 24.94 -7.10 0.57
C LEU A 67 24.58 -6.25 -0.65
N LYS A 68 25.07 -6.67 -1.82
CA LYS A 68 24.69 -6.07 -3.11
C LYS A 68 23.20 -6.27 -3.36
N MET A 69 22.60 -5.32 -4.06
CA MET A 69 21.20 -5.36 -4.48
C MET A 69 20.81 -6.69 -5.14
N GLU A 70 21.65 -7.24 -6.04
CA GLU A 70 21.38 -8.52 -6.70
C GLU A 70 21.19 -9.67 -5.70
N THR A 71 22.04 -9.74 -4.66
CA THR A 71 21.95 -10.75 -3.61
C THR A 71 20.64 -10.58 -2.82
N ILE A 72 20.30 -9.35 -2.45
CA ILE A 72 19.05 -9.04 -1.75
C ILE A 72 17.84 -9.48 -2.59
N MET A 73 17.84 -9.15 -3.89
CA MET A 73 16.74 -9.53 -4.78
C MET A 73 16.60 -11.05 -4.94
N ARG A 74 17.73 -11.78 -4.98
CA ARG A 74 17.72 -13.25 -5.01
C ARG A 74 17.15 -13.83 -3.73
N LEU A 75 17.52 -13.30 -2.56
CA LEU A 75 16.99 -13.73 -1.26
C LEU A 75 15.48 -13.43 -1.14
N CYS A 76 15.04 -12.23 -1.54
CA CYS A 76 13.62 -11.88 -1.54
C CYS A 76 12.81 -12.83 -2.43
N ARG A 77 13.29 -13.09 -3.66
CA ARG A 77 12.65 -14.04 -4.56
C ARG A 77 12.59 -15.44 -3.95
N PHE A 78 13.69 -15.90 -3.34
CA PHE A 78 13.73 -17.20 -2.70
C PHE A 78 12.67 -17.33 -1.61
N VAL A 79 12.56 -16.34 -0.72
CA VAL A 79 11.56 -16.35 0.36
C VAL A 79 10.14 -16.39 -0.20
N ILE A 80 9.81 -15.56 -1.19
CA ILE A 80 8.45 -15.49 -1.75
C ILE A 80 8.08 -16.77 -2.52
N GLN A 81 9.01 -17.32 -3.30
CA GLN A 81 8.74 -18.49 -4.14
C GLN A 81 8.75 -19.80 -3.36
N ASN A 82 9.31 -19.83 -2.15
CA ASN A 82 9.39 -21.03 -1.31
C ASN A 82 8.49 -20.90 -0.06
N ASN A 83 7.30 -20.33 -0.24
CA ASN A 83 6.28 -20.26 0.79
C ASN A 83 5.52 -21.58 0.88
N TYR A 84 5.87 -22.42 1.85
CA TYR A 84 5.19 -23.68 2.15
C TYR A 84 4.52 -23.63 3.51
N PHE A 85 3.34 -24.21 3.64
CA PHE A 85 2.65 -24.37 4.92
C PHE A 85 2.08 -25.79 5.06
N SER A 86 1.93 -26.25 6.30
CA SER A 86 1.33 -27.56 6.58
C SER A 86 -0.07 -27.40 7.15
N TYR A 87 -1.02 -28.16 6.63
CA TYR A 87 -2.37 -28.27 7.19
C TYR A 87 -2.88 -29.71 7.09
N ASN A 88 -3.38 -30.26 8.21
CA ASN A 88 -3.83 -31.65 8.33
C ASN A 88 -2.81 -32.68 7.83
N GLY A 89 -1.54 -32.53 8.23
CA GLY A 89 -0.47 -33.45 7.85
C GLY A 89 -0.06 -33.41 6.37
N LYS A 90 -0.60 -32.46 5.58
CA LYS A 90 -0.23 -32.24 4.18
C LYS A 90 0.51 -30.92 4.02
N TYR A 91 1.46 -30.89 3.10
CA TYR A 91 2.19 -29.68 2.72
C TYR A 91 1.56 -29.05 1.49
N TYR A 92 1.45 -27.73 1.53
CA TYR A 92 0.92 -26.92 0.44
C TYR A 92 1.94 -25.85 0.06
N HIS A 93 2.06 -25.61 -1.24
CA HIS A 93 2.87 -24.53 -1.79
C HIS A 93 1.97 -23.36 -2.14
N GLN A 94 2.27 -22.19 -1.57
CA GLN A 94 1.53 -20.97 -1.87
C GLN A 94 2.04 -20.37 -3.19
N VAL A 95 1.21 -20.44 -4.23
CA VAL A 95 1.53 -20.00 -5.60
C VAL A 95 1.19 -18.54 -5.89
N ARG A 96 0.39 -17.89 -5.04
CA ARG A 96 -0.01 -16.48 -5.12
C ARG A 96 0.15 -15.81 -3.76
N GLY A 97 0.50 -14.53 -3.74
CA GLY A 97 0.70 -13.82 -2.50
C GLY A 97 2.01 -14.15 -1.80
N CYS A 98 2.15 -13.58 -0.62
CA CYS A 98 3.22 -13.82 0.32
C CYS A 98 2.66 -14.54 1.55
N ALA A 99 3.49 -15.36 2.20
CA ALA A 99 3.08 -16.02 3.44
C ALA A 99 2.77 -14.99 4.53
N MET A 100 1.57 -15.07 5.11
CA MET A 100 1.24 -14.29 6.30
C MET A 100 2.17 -14.71 7.45
N GLY A 101 2.69 -13.73 8.20
CA GLY A 101 3.65 -13.97 9.28
C GLY A 101 5.12 -14.03 8.85
N SER A 102 5.43 -14.04 7.55
CA SER A 102 6.81 -13.85 7.09
C SER A 102 7.27 -12.41 7.38
N PRO A 103 8.45 -12.20 7.98
CA PRO A 103 8.99 -10.86 8.24
C PRO A 103 9.13 -9.98 6.99
N LEU A 104 9.29 -10.60 5.81
CA LEU A 104 9.44 -9.88 4.55
C LEU A 104 8.09 -9.41 3.97
N THR A 105 6.99 -10.09 4.30
CA THR A 105 5.67 -9.87 3.67
C THR A 105 5.17 -8.44 3.87
N LEU A 106 5.30 -7.89 5.09
CA LEU A 106 4.88 -6.51 5.37
C LEU A 106 5.68 -5.49 4.54
N THR A 107 6.99 -5.71 4.38
CA THR A 107 7.86 -4.85 3.57
C THR A 107 7.45 -4.90 2.10
N ILE A 108 7.17 -6.10 1.57
CA ILE A 108 6.68 -6.28 0.19
C ILE A 108 5.36 -5.54 0.01
N ALA A 109 4.41 -5.73 0.94
CA ALA A 109 3.09 -5.11 0.86
C ALA A 109 3.17 -3.59 0.85
N ASN A 110 3.98 -2.99 1.72
CA ASN A 110 4.18 -1.55 1.74
C ASN A 110 4.88 -1.04 0.48
N CYS A 111 5.90 -1.75 -0.03
CA CYS A 111 6.55 -1.37 -1.29
C CYS A 111 5.57 -1.43 -2.46
N TYR A 112 4.79 -2.52 -2.55
CA TYR A 112 3.79 -2.71 -3.59
C TYR A 112 2.73 -1.60 -3.55
N MET A 113 2.13 -1.39 -2.37
CA MET A 113 1.09 -0.38 -2.17
C MET A 113 1.58 1.03 -2.45
N PHE A 114 2.82 1.36 -2.05
CA PHE A 114 3.40 2.69 -2.30
C PHE A 114 3.44 3.06 -3.78
N PHE A 115 3.71 2.10 -4.67
CA PHE A 115 3.69 2.36 -6.12
C PHE A 115 2.27 2.29 -6.69
N PHE A 116 1.46 1.37 -6.18
CA PHE A 116 0.08 1.17 -6.62
C PHE A 116 -0.79 2.41 -6.34
N GLU A 117 -0.63 3.04 -5.18
CA GLU A 117 -1.52 4.12 -4.72
C GLU A 117 -1.17 5.52 -5.26
N ARG A 118 -0.05 5.68 -5.98
CA ARG A 118 0.49 7.01 -6.34
C ARG A 118 -0.50 7.92 -7.05
N ASP A 119 -1.20 7.38 -8.04
CA ASP A 119 -2.14 8.16 -8.83
C ASP A 119 -3.37 8.54 -8.00
N ILE A 120 -3.81 7.64 -7.12
CA ILE A 120 -4.90 7.90 -6.18
C ILE A 120 -4.51 9.03 -5.23
N VAL A 121 -3.36 8.96 -4.55
CA VAL A 121 -2.98 10.02 -3.60
C VAL A 121 -2.75 11.35 -4.31
N LYS A 122 -2.26 11.34 -5.56
CA LYS A 122 -2.11 12.55 -6.37
C LYS A 122 -3.47 13.19 -6.69
N GLN A 123 -4.45 12.39 -7.11
CA GLN A 123 -5.80 12.88 -7.38
C GLN A 123 -6.46 13.46 -6.12
N ILE A 124 -6.36 12.75 -4.99
CA ILE A 124 -6.90 13.23 -3.72
C ILE A 124 -6.21 14.54 -3.29
N SER A 125 -4.88 14.60 -3.36
CA SER A 125 -4.13 15.81 -3.00
C SER A 125 -4.50 17.01 -3.87
N ASN A 126 -4.68 16.80 -5.18
CA ASN A 126 -5.11 17.85 -6.11
C ASN A 126 -6.52 18.40 -5.81
N SER A 127 -7.35 17.62 -5.12
CA SER A 127 -8.69 18.04 -4.67
C SER A 127 -8.69 18.73 -3.30
N ASN A 128 -7.51 19.02 -2.74
CA ASN A 128 -7.32 19.41 -1.33
C ASN A 128 -7.90 18.39 -0.34
N GLY A 129 -8.01 17.12 -0.76
CA GLY A 129 -8.42 16.02 0.09
C GLY A 129 -7.28 15.54 1.00
N PHE A 130 -7.59 14.54 1.81
CA PHE A 130 -6.64 13.85 2.67
C PHE A 130 -6.59 12.38 2.27
N TYR A 131 -5.40 11.81 2.18
CA TYR A 131 -5.20 10.37 1.97
C TYR A 131 -4.20 9.87 2.98
N ILE A 132 -4.54 8.77 3.66
CA ILE A 132 -3.62 8.11 4.57
C ILE A 132 -3.89 6.61 4.61
N ARG A 133 -2.82 5.82 4.77
CA ARG A 133 -2.89 4.36 4.82
C ARG A 133 -2.15 3.82 6.04
N TYR A 134 -2.76 2.83 6.68
CA TYR A 134 -2.18 1.98 7.70
C TYR A 134 -2.26 0.53 7.23
N ILE A 135 -1.15 -0.01 6.73
CA ILE A 135 -1.08 -1.36 6.12
C ILE A 135 -2.09 -1.49 4.96
N ASP A 136 -3.23 -2.15 5.19
CA ASP A 136 -4.36 -2.41 4.30
C ASP A 136 -5.52 -1.43 4.50
N GLY A 137 -5.63 -0.81 5.67
CA GLY A 137 -6.64 0.20 5.97
C GLY A 137 -6.29 1.56 5.36
N ILE A 138 -7.21 2.14 4.59
CA ILE A 138 -7.07 3.43 3.94
C ILE A 138 -8.16 4.38 4.45
N PHE A 139 -7.78 5.61 4.72
CA PHE A 139 -8.70 6.69 5.08
C PHE A 139 -8.51 7.88 4.14
N ILE A 140 -9.64 8.35 3.59
CA ILE A 140 -9.68 9.41 2.58
C ILE A 140 -10.70 10.47 2.99
N THR A 141 -10.37 11.75 2.78
CA THR A 141 -11.36 12.84 2.78
C THR A 141 -11.43 13.51 1.43
N ILE A 142 -12.64 13.89 1.00
CA ILE A 142 -12.90 14.54 -0.28
C ILE A 142 -13.85 15.71 -0.06
N ASN A 143 -13.51 16.89 -0.58
CA ASN A 143 -14.35 18.07 -0.50
C ASN A 143 -15.32 18.13 -1.69
N TRP A 144 -16.61 17.92 -1.46
CA TRP A 144 -17.64 18.00 -2.50
C TRP A 144 -18.13 19.45 -2.72
N PRO A 145 -18.58 19.83 -3.93
CA PRO A 145 -18.38 19.15 -5.21
C PRO A 145 -16.93 19.31 -5.68
N THR A 146 -16.24 18.20 -5.94
CA THR A 146 -14.92 18.23 -6.55
C THR A 146 -15.08 18.21 -8.08
N GLN A 147 -14.62 19.25 -8.78
CA GLN A 147 -14.69 19.30 -10.26
C GLN A 147 -13.86 18.18 -10.94
N HIS A 148 -12.93 17.56 -10.21
CA HIS A 148 -11.94 16.60 -10.72
C HIS A 148 -12.18 15.12 -10.32
N LEU A 149 -13.13 14.83 -9.42
CA LEU A 149 -13.44 13.46 -8.99
C LEU A 149 -14.89 13.14 -9.40
N SER A 150 -15.03 12.47 -10.55
CA SER A 150 -16.34 11.98 -10.99
C SER A 150 -16.78 10.78 -10.13
N LYS A 151 -18.09 10.53 -10.01
CA LYS A 151 -18.59 9.30 -9.34
C LYS A 151 -17.95 8.03 -9.91
N GLN A 152 -17.71 7.98 -11.22
CA GLN A 152 -17.02 6.88 -11.89
C GLN A 152 -15.57 6.69 -11.43
N SER A 153 -14.88 7.76 -11.03
CA SER A 153 -13.53 7.69 -10.48
C SER A 153 -13.52 7.05 -9.09
N ILE A 154 -14.53 7.34 -8.27
CA ILE A 154 -14.70 6.74 -6.93
C ILE A 154 -15.06 5.25 -7.05
N ASP A 155 -15.99 4.92 -7.95
CA ASP A 155 -16.37 3.53 -8.24
C ASP A 155 -15.19 2.73 -8.86
N GLY A 156 -14.37 3.39 -9.69
CA GLY A 156 -13.15 2.81 -10.27
C GLY A 156 -12.07 2.51 -9.23
N ILE A 157 -11.94 3.31 -8.16
CA ILE A 157 -11.03 3.00 -7.05
C ILE A 157 -11.50 1.74 -6.31
N ASN A 158 -12.81 1.59 -6.09
CA ASN A 158 -13.39 0.38 -5.47
C ASN A 158 -13.14 -0.88 -6.31
N SER A 159 -13.23 -0.80 -7.64
CA SER A 159 -12.96 -1.94 -8.54
C SER A 159 -11.47 -2.23 -8.77
N THR A 160 -10.58 -1.27 -8.50
CA THR A 160 -9.13 -1.44 -8.70
C THR A 160 -8.46 -2.06 -7.47
N LEU A 161 -9.04 -1.84 -6.28
CA LEU A 161 -8.57 -2.41 -5.00
C LEU A 161 -9.06 -3.83 -4.74
N THR A 162 -9.96 -4.34 -5.59
CA THR A 162 -10.23 -5.77 -5.74
C THR A 162 -9.11 -6.35 -6.60
N LEU A 163 -8.08 -6.93 -5.95
CA LEU A 163 -7.02 -7.66 -6.64
C LEU A 163 -7.64 -8.92 -7.28
N ASN A 164 -8.10 -8.82 -8.53
CA ASN A 164 -8.55 -9.98 -9.33
C ASN A 164 -7.47 -11.06 -9.37
#